data_AF-A0A963TQL7-F1
#
_entry.id   AF-A0A963TQL7-F1
#
_cell.length_a   1.000
_cell.length_b   1.000
_cell.length_c   1.000
_cell.angle_alpha   90.00
_cell.angle_beta   90.00
_cell.angle_gamma   90.00
#
_symmetry.space_group_name_H-M   'P 1'
#
loop_
_entity.id
_entity.type
_entity.pdbx_description
1 polymer ?
#
loop_
_entity_poly.entity_id
_entity_poly.type
_entity_poly.pdbx_seq_one_letter_code
_entity_poly.pdbx_strand_id
1 'polypeptide(L)'
;MAKVDRRRIKPREYDDAPELDDDFFERAEIRDGETVIRRGRPPLGSDAKQPVTIRLDADVVAAYRALGRGWQTQVNADLRKARKLKKTG
;
A
#
# COMPACT_ATOMS: atom_id res chain seq x y z
N MET A 1 -8.69 -0.12 24.55
CA MET A 1 -7.52 0.73 24.82
C MET A 1 -7.80 1.55 26.07
N ALA A 2 -7.08 1.27 27.17
CA ALA A 2 -7.24 2.01 28.41
C ALA A 2 -6.71 3.43 28.22
N LYS A 3 -7.52 4.45 28.54
CA LYS A 3 -7.08 5.84 28.51
C LYS A 3 -5.98 6.04 29.55
N VAL A 4 -4.80 6.44 29.08
CA VAL A 4 -3.63 6.77 29.90
C VAL A 4 -3.95 7.91 30.88
N ASP A 5 -3.30 7.84 32.03
CA ASP A 5 -3.49 8.59 33.27
C ASP A 5 -3.92 10.06 33.12
N ARG A 6 -4.96 10.43 33.89
CA ARG A 6 -5.46 11.81 34.02
C ARG A 6 -4.76 12.56 35.16
N ARG A 7 -3.44 12.45 35.26
CA ARG A 7 -2.64 13.13 36.31
C ARG A 7 -1.73 14.18 35.72
N ARG A 8 -1.54 15.28 36.47
CA ARG A 8 -0.62 16.36 36.12
C ARG A 8 0.82 15.87 36.31
N ILE A 9 1.48 15.64 35.18
CA ILE A 9 2.86 15.16 35.07
C ILE A 9 3.83 16.25 35.58
N LYS A 10 4.84 15.85 36.37
CA LYS A 10 5.85 16.77 36.93
C LYS A 10 7.15 16.71 36.11
N PRO A 11 7.87 17.82 35.87
CA PRO A 11 9.09 17.83 35.05
C PRO A 11 10.15 16.80 35.47
N ARG A 12 10.34 16.58 36.77
CA ARG A 12 11.33 15.62 37.31
C ARG A 12 11.07 14.17 36.93
N GLU A 13 9.86 13.84 36.48
CA GLU A 13 9.47 12.49 36.08
C GLU A 13 10.14 12.08 34.75
N TYR A 14 10.79 13.01 34.04
CA TYR A 14 11.53 12.76 32.81
C TYR A 14 13.03 13.08 32.90
N ASP A 15 13.58 13.32 34.09
CA ASP A 15 15.02 13.59 34.25
C ASP A 15 15.90 12.42 33.72
N ASP A 16 15.36 11.20 33.75
CA ASP A 16 16.02 9.97 33.24
C ASP A 16 15.66 9.65 31.78
N ALA A 17 14.81 10.44 31.11
CA ALA A 17 14.43 10.19 29.73
C ALA A 17 15.58 10.58 28.78
N PRO A 18 15.98 9.70 27.83
CA PRO A 18 17.01 10.05 26.87
C PRO A 18 16.56 11.18 25.95
N GLU A 19 17.50 12.01 25.51
CA GLU A 19 17.25 13.03 24.49
C GLU A 19 16.95 12.37 23.13
N LEU A 20 16.01 12.95 22.39
CA LEU A 20 15.69 12.52 21.03
C LEU A 20 16.63 13.23 20.05
N ASP A 21 17.89 12.80 20.06
CA ASP A 21 18.94 13.33 19.20
C ASP A 21 18.88 12.77 17.76
N ASP A 22 19.81 13.20 16.92
CA ASP A 22 19.85 12.77 15.52
C ASP A 22 20.11 11.26 15.36
N ASP A 23 20.90 10.62 16.26
CA ASP A 23 21.16 9.17 16.23
C ASP A 23 19.88 8.37 16.56
N PHE A 24 19.05 8.89 17.48
CA PHE A 24 17.73 8.34 17.75
C PHE A 24 16.87 8.33 16.47
N PHE A 25 16.80 9.47 15.76
CA PHE A 25 15.99 9.56 14.54
C PHE A 25 16.57 8.78 13.37
N GLU A 26 17.89 8.62 13.30
CA GLU A 26 18.56 7.83 12.26
C GLU A 26 18.20 6.34 12.35
N ARG A 27 18.02 5.82 13.58
CA ARG A 27 17.67 4.42 13.84
C ARG A 27 16.17 4.19 14.05
N ALA A 28 15.37 5.25 14.06
CA ALA A 28 13.95 5.16 14.34
C ALA A 28 13.18 4.44 13.21
N GLU A 29 12.34 3.49 13.59
CA GLU A 29 11.39 2.83 12.69
C GLU A 29 10.01 3.49 12.77
N ILE A 30 9.48 3.93 11.62
CA ILE A 30 8.10 4.41 11.54
C ILE A 30 7.17 3.19 11.50
N ARG A 31 6.17 3.14 12.37
CA ARG A 31 5.19 2.04 12.43
C ARG A 31 3.76 2.55 12.34
N ASP A 32 2.90 1.77 11.69
CA ASP A 32 1.44 1.88 11.75
C ASP A 32 0.89 0.57 12.34
N GLY A 33 0.41 0.65 13.58
CA GLY A 33 0.10 -0.53 14.40
C GLY A 33 1.32 -1.44 14.58
N GLU A 34 1.18 -2.71 14.18
CA GLU A 34 2.27 -3.69 14.24
C GLU A 34 3.21 -3.65 13.02
N THR A 35 2.87 -2.87 11.98
CA THR A 35 3.59 -2.88 10.69
C THR A 35 4.64 -1.78 10.62
N VAL A 36 5.87 -2.13 10.24
CA VAL A 36 6.94 -1.16 9.98
C VAL A 36 6.77 -0.56 8.58
N ILE A 37 6.61 0.76 8.49
CA ILE A 37 6.51 1.52 7.25
C ILE A 37 7.92 1.85 6.76
N ARG A 38 8.36 1.16 5.70
CA ARG A 38 9.63 1.48 5.02
C ARG A 38 9.43 2.61 3.99
N ARG A 39 10.42 3.48 3.83
CA ARG A 39 10.43 4.52 2.77
C ARG A 39 10.34 3.85 1.39
N GLY A 40 9.32 4.19 0.60
CA GLY A 40 9.04 3.62 -0.72
C GLY A 40 7.54 3.58 -1.02
N ARG A 41 7.15 3.15 -2.23
CA ARG A 41 5.74 2.81 -2.50
C ARG A 41 5.37 1.63 -1.59
N PRO A 42 4.27 1.71 -0.82
CA PRO A 42 3.81 0.59 -0.01
C PRO A 42 3.73 -0.67 -0.88
N PRO A 43 4.16 -1.84 -0.38
CA PRO A 43 3.96 -3.08 -1.12
C PRO A 43 2.46 -3.21 -1.41
N LEU A 44 2.08 -3.37 -2.68
CA LEU A 44 0.66 -3.49 -3.08
C LEU A 44 -0.05 -4.73 -2.50
N GLY A 45 0.60 -5.46 -1.58
CA GLY A 45 0.06 -6.66 -0.94
C GLY A 45 -0.40 -7.71 -1.95
N SER A 46 -1.39 -8.49 -1.54
CA SER A 46 -2.11 -9.43 -2.41
C SER A 46 -2.88 -8.77 -3.55
N ASP A 47 -3.02 -7.44 -3.54
CA ASP A 47 -3.82 -6.68 -4.51
C ASP A 47 -3.00 -6.21 -5.73
N ALA A 48 -1.70 -6.56 -5.77
CA ALA A 48 -0.84 -6.31 -6.91
C ALA A 48 -1.33 -7.04 -8.18
N LYS A 49 -1.30 -6.35 -9.33
CA LYS A 49 -1.55 -6.99 -10.63
C LYS A 49 -0.48 -8.06 -10.87
N GLN A 50 -0.92 -9.29 -11.07
CA GLN A 50 -0.02 -10.40 -11.38
C GLN A 50 0.26 -10.44 -12.89
N PRO A 51 1.54 -10.41 -13.32
CA PRO A 51 1.88 -10.63 -14.71
C PRO A 51 1.62 -12.09 -15.06
N VAL A 52 0.72 -12.35 -16.01
CA VAL A 52 0.41 -13.70 -16.49
C VAL A 52 0.57 -13.76 -18.01
N THR A 53 1.05 -14.89 -18.52
CA THR A 53 1.15 -15.14 -19.97
C THR A 53 -0.05 -15.96 -20.41
N ILE A 54 -0.93 -15.37 -21.21
CA ILE A 54 -2.10 -16.04 -21.80
C ILE A 54 -2.11 -15.86 -23.32
N ARG A 55 -2.73 -16.79 -24.04
CA ARG A 55 -3.00 -16.65 -25.47
C ARG A 55 -4.45 -16.21 -25.66
N LEU A 56 -4.65 -15.20 -26.50
CA LEU A 56 -5.96 -14.69 -26.89
C LEU A 56 -6.06 -14.78 -28.42
N ASP A 57 -7.28 -14.88 -28.93
CA ASP A 57 -7.52 -14.88 -30.37
C ASP A 57 -7.03 -13.58 -31.02
N ALA A 58 -6.59 -13.68 -32.28
CA ALA A 58 -5.91 -12.58 -32.96
C ALA A 58 -6.84 -11.39 -33.21
N ASP A 59 -8.11 -11.65 -33.51
CA ASP A 59 -9.17 -10.65 -33.71
C ASP A 59 -9.49 -9.90 -32.41
N VAL A 60 -9.52 -10.60 -31.27
CA VAL A 60 -9.69 -9.99 -29.95
C VAL A 60 -8.54 -9.02 -29.65
N VAL A 61 -7.28 -9.45 -29.85
CA VAL A 61 -6.11 -8.59 -29.63
C VAL A 61 -6.14 -7.38 -30.57
N ALA A 62 -6.51 -7.57 -31.83
CA ALA A 62 -6.62 -6.48 -32.80
C ALA A 62 -7.69 -5.47 -32.39
N ALA A 63 -8.88 -5.93 -31.98
CA ALA A 63 -9.98 -5.09 -31.53
C ALA A 63 -9.60 -4.22 -30.34
N TYR A 64 -8.92 -4.79 -29.34
CA TYR A 64 -8.44 -4.01 -28.19
C TYR A 64 -7.32 -3.04 -28.57
N ARG A 65 -6.33 -3.47 -29.38
CA ARG A 65 -5.25 -2.58 -29.81
C ARG A 65 -5.76 -1.37 -30.60
N ALA A 66 -6.85 -1.52 -31.37
CA ALA A 66 -7.49 -0.43 -32.09
C ALA A 66 -8.04 0.68 -31.16
N LEU A 67 -8.32 0.38 -29.88
CA LEU A 67 -8.72 1.38 -28.88
C LEU A 67 -7.58 2.33 -28.49
N GLY A 68 -6.33 2.02 -28.87
CA GLY A 68 -5.17 2.87 -28.65
C GLY A 68 -4.58 2.76 -27.24
N ARG A 69 -4.10 3.89 -26.71
CA ARG A 69 -3.38 3.93 -25.42
C ARG A 69 -4.29 3.43 -24.30
N GLY A 70 -3.82 2.44 -23.55
CA GLY A 70 -4.55 1.88 -22.40
C GLY A 70 -5.39 0.64 -22.71
N TRP A 71 -5.30 0.07 -23.91
CA TRP A 71 -6.04 -1.15 -24.27
C TRP A 71 -5.85 -2.31 -23.28
N GLN A 72 -4.65 -2.49 -22.70
CA GLN A 72 -4.41 -3.52 -21.67
C GLN A 72 -5.21 -3.28 -20.38
N THR A 73 -5.38 -2.00 -20.00
CA THR A 73 -6.23 -1.62 -18.86
C THR A 73 -7.70 -1.93 -19.17
N GLN A 74 -8.12 -1.69 -20.42
CA GLN A 74 -9.47 -2.00 -20.86
C GLN A 74 -9.75 -3.51 -20.86
N VAL A 75 -8.82 -4.33 -21.37
CA VAL A 75 -8.91 -5.80 -21.30
C VAL A 75 -9.12 -6.26 -19.86
N ASN A 76 -8.32 -5.75 -18.92
CA ASN A 76 -8.46 -6.10 -17.51
C ASN A 76 -9.80 -5.64 -16.91
N ALA A 77 -10.33 -4.48 -17.33
CA ALA A 77 -11.64 -3.99 -16.88
C ALA A 77 -12.78 -4.89 -17.38
N ASP A 78 -12.73 -5.31 -18.64
CA ASP A 78 -13.74 -6.18 -19.23
C ASP A 78 -13.72 -7.59 -18.63
N LEU A 79 -12.53 -8.15 -18.37
CA LEU A 79 -12.39 -9.41 -17.66
C LEU A 79 -12.99 -9.34 -16.25
N ARG A 80 -12.78 -8.23 -15.53
CA ARG A 80 -13.41 -7.98 -14.22
C ARG A 80 -14.92 -7.93 -14.33
N LYS A 81 -15.47 -7.24 -15.33
CA LYS A 81 -16.91 -7.16 -15.59
C LYS A 81 -17.49 -8.55 -15.88
N ALA A 82 -16.86 -9.32 -16.77
CA ALA A 82 -17.27 -10.67 -17.13
C ALA A 82 -17.31 -11.62 -15.92
N ARG A 83 -16.37 -11.45 -14.98
CA ARG A 83 -16.29 -12.24 -13.74
C ARG A 83 -17.01 -11.59 -12.55
N LYS A 84 -17.71 -10.47 -12.75
CA LYS A 84 -18.42 -9.70 -11.70
C LYS A 84 -17.52 -9.33 -10.51
N LEU A 85 -16.26 -9.02 -10.77
CA LEU A 85 -15.27 -8.64 -9.77
C LEU A 85 -15.38 -7.14 -9.45
N LYS A 86 -15.49 -6.79 -8.16
CA LYS A 86 -15.45 -5.40 -7.70
C LYS A 86 -14.03 -4.84 -7.80
N LYS A 87 -13.90 -3.51 -7.97
CA LYS A 87 -12.60 -2.85 -7.90
C LYS A 87 -12.14 -2.87 -6.44
N THR A 88 -11.15 -3.71 -6.13
CA THR A 88 -10.40 -3.62 -4.88
C THR A 88 -9.63 -2.30 -4.94
N GLY A 89 -9.91 -1.43 -3.96
CA GLY A 89 -9.33 -0.09 -3.85
C GLY A 89 -7.88 -0.12 -3.38
#